data_AF-A0A0J8TXN9-F1
#
_entry.id   AF-A0A0J8TXN9-F1
#
_cell.length_a   1.000
_cell.length_b   1.000
_cell.length_c   1.000
_cell.angle_alpha   90.00
_cell.angle_beta   90.00
_cell.angle_gamma   90.00
#
_symmetry.space_group_name_H-M   'P 1'
#
loop_
_entity.id
_entity.type
_entity.pdbx_description
1 polymer ?
#
loop_
_entity_poly.entity_id
_entity_poly.type
_entity_poly.pdbx_seq_one_letter_code
_entity_poly.pdbx_strand_id
1 'polypeptide(L)'
;MSICRWSSDNYRSDVYVYSHGGWTIHVASYRIVFHPDHPLPQIPIDGDPAAWVAYTEASRVAHEHTERSRIDHPLAGASFREPTTTACLRRLQELSAEGFHVPEFAFDSLADEVAEETQPHEL
;
A
#
# COMPACT_ATOMS: atom_id res chain seq x y z
N MET A 1 12.55 7.46 -1.93
CA MET A 1 11.64 7.20 -0.78
C MET A 1 10.52 6.27 -1.23
N SER A 2 9.99 5.39 -0.39
CA SER A 2 8.81 4.56 -0.73
C SER A 2 7.69 4.89 0.24
N ILE A 3 6.49 5.14 -0.29
CA ILE A 3 5.32 5.52 0.51
C ILE A 3 4.58 4.27 0.95
N CYS A 4 4.16 3.42 0.01
CA CYS A 4 3.50 2.16 0.30
C CYS A 4 4.01 1.07 -0.63
N ARG A 5 3.86 -0.20 -0.23
CA ARG A 5 4.23 -1.40 -1.00
C ARG A 5 3.04 -2.35 -1.05
N TRP A 6 3.07 -3.37 -1.90
CA TRP A 6 2.00 -4.39 -1.92
C TRP A 6 1.80 -5.11 -0.58
N SER A 7 2.87 -5.23 0.24
CA SER A 7 2.78 -5.80 1.59
C SER A 7 2.25 -4.82 2.64
N SER A 8 2.10 -3.54 2.31
CA SER A 8 1.56 -2.54 3.23
C SER A 8 0.09 -2.83 3.54
N ASP A 9 -0.36 -2.35 4.71
CA ASP A 9 -1.72 -2.58 5.22
C ASP A 9 -2.08 -4.07 5.19
N ASN A 10 -1.19 -4.91 5.76
CA ASN A 10 -1.42 -6.35 5.87
C ASN A 10 -1.66 -7.04 4.51
N TYR A 11 -0.82 -6.74 3.52
CA TYR A 11 -0.91 -7.25 2.14
C TYR A 11 -2.18 -6.87 1.37
N ARG A 12 -2.92 -5.85 1.84
CA ARG A 12 -4.13 -5.38 1.17
C ARG A 12 -3.85 -4.34 0.09
N SER A 13 -2.68 -3.69 0.10
CA SER A 13 -2.34 -2.66 -0.88
C SER A 13 -2.28 -3.23 -2.30
N ASP A 14 -3.12 -2.68 -3.19
CA ASP A 14 -3.07 -2.97 -4.62
C ASP A 14 -2.00 -2.13 -5.33
N VAL A 15 -1.29 -1.24 -4.61
CA VAL A 15 -0.28 -0.36 -5.18
C VAL A 15 1.09 -0.47 -4.50
N TYR A 16 2.15 -0.22 -5.27
CA TYR A 16 3.50 0.00 -4.78
C TYR A 16 3.98 1.35 -5.32
N VAL A 17 4.26 2.29 -4.41
CA VAL A 17 4.60 3.68 -4.73
C VAL A 17 5.97 4.06 -4.16
N TYR A 18 6.81 4.66 -5.00
CA TYR A 18 8.10 5.19 -4.59
C TYR A 18 8.58 6.34 -5.47
N SER A 19 9.47 7.17 -4.93
CA SER A 19 10.09 8.31 -5.59
C SER A 19 11.56 8.06 -5.91
N HIS A 20 11.93 8.32 -7.17
CA HIS A 20 13.29 8.36 -7.72
C HIS A 20 13.34 9.31 -8.94
N GLY A 21 13.56 10.61 -8.71
CA GLY A 21 13.51 11.63 -9.78
C GLY A 21 12.12 11.78 -10.39
N GLY A 22 11.10 11.77 -9.53
CA GLY A 22 9.68 11.62 -9.87
C GLY A 22 9.09 10.39 -9.18
N TRP A 23 7.79 10.21 -9.31
CA TRP A 23 7.02 9.17 -8.65
C TRP A 23 6.73 8.00 -9.58
N THR A 24 6.93 6.79 -9.10
CA THR A 24 6.57 5.55 -9.80
C THR A 24 5.49 4.84 -9.00
N ILE A 25 4.44 4.42 -9.70
CA ILE A 25 3.29 3.70 -9.13
C ILE A 25 3.14 2.39 -9.91
N HIS A 26 3.22 1.25 -9.22
CA HIS A 26 2.88 -0.05 -9.80
C HIS A 26 1.55 -0.54 -9.23
N VAL A 27 0.63 -0.92 -10.12
CA VAL A 27 -0.63 -1.55 -9.75
C VAL A 27 -0.44 -3.06 -9.75
N ALA A 28 -0.92 -3.74 -8.71
CA ALA A 28 -0.87 -5.18 -8.62
C ALA A 28 -1.67 -5.84 -9.76
N SER A 29 -1.21 -6.99 -10.26
CA SER A 29 -2.04 -7.85 -11.14
C SER A 29 -2.89 -8.85 -10.35
N TYR A 30 -2.56 -9.08 -9.09
CA TYR A 30 -3.17 -10.08 -8.21
C TYR A 30 -3.29 -9.55 -6.79
N ARG A 31 -4.35 -9.94 -6.08
CA ARG A 31 -4.52 -9.78 -4.64
C ARG A 31 -4.10 -11.06 -3.93
N ILE A 32 -3.49 -10.91 -2.76
CA ILE A 32 -3.29 -12.01 -1.82
C ILE A 32 -4.60 -12.21 -1.06
N VAL A 33 -5.16 -13.42 -1.15
CA VAL A 33 -6.38 -13.80 -0.45
C VAL A 33 -5.99 -14.81 0.62
N PHE A 34 -6.20 -14.44 1.89
CA PHE A 34 -5.99 -15.34 3.02
C PHE A 34 -7.22 -16.23 3.21
N HIS A 35 -7.00 -17.50 3.51
CA HIS A 35 -8.08 -18.44 3.79
C HIS A 35 -8.89 -17.97 5.03
N PRO A 36 -10.24 -18.07 5.02
CA PRO A 36 -11.07 -17.64 6.15
C PRO A 36 -10.74 -18.32 7.49
N ASP A 37 -10.34 -19.59 7.46
CA ASP A 37 -9.93 -20.34 8.67
C ASP A 37 -8.50 -20.01 9.12
N HIS A 38 -7.73 -19.33 8.29
CA HIS A 38 -6.35 -18.92 8.57
C HIS A 38 -6.14 -17.44 8.18
N PRO A 39 -6.89 -16.51 8.80
CA PRO A 39 -6.79 -15.09 8.48
C PRO A 39 -5.42 -14.55 8.92
N LEU A 40 -4.92 -13.54 8.22
CA LEU A 40 -3.74 -12.83 8.66
C LEU A 40 -4.06 -12.09 9.98
N PRO A 41 -3.29 -12.30 11.07
CA PRO A 41 -3.52 -11.64 12.34
C PRO A 41 -3.26 -10.13 12.23
N GLN A 42 -3.83 -9.36 13.16
CA GLN A 42 -3.49 -7.96 13.31
C GLN A 42 -2.07 -7.81 13.87
N ILE A 43 -1.35 -6.80 13.40
CA ILE A 43 0.00 -6.51 13.87
C ILE A 43 -0.07 -6.03 15.33
N PRO A 44 0.72 -6.60 16.26
CA PRO A 44 0.79 -6.12 17.64
C PRO A 44 1.32 -4.67 17.70
N ILE A 45 0.61 -3.79 18.42
CA ILE A 45 0.92 -2.35 18.51
C ILE A 45 1.72 -2.01 19.78
N ASP A 46 1.56 -2.81 20.84
CA ASP A 46 2.10 -2.55 22.18
C ASP A 46 3.55 -3.01 22.41
N GLY A 47 4.15 -3.68 21.41
CA GLY A 47 5.55 -4.12 21.47
C GLY A 47 5.78 -5.31 22.41
N ASP A 48 4.73 -6.00 22.88
CA ASP A 48 4.87 -7.19 23.72
C ASP A 48 5.58 -8.32 22.94
N PRO A 49 6.75 -8.81 23.40
CA PRO A 49 7.45 -9.90 22.72
C PRO A 49 6.62 -11.17 22.57
N ALA A 50 5.75 -11.50 23.53
CA ALA A 50 4.91 -12.69 23.44
C ALA A 50 3.84 -12.54 22.35
N ALA A 51 3.22 -11.37 22.24
CA ALA A 51 2.30 -11.03 21.15
C ALA A 51 2.99 -11.11 19.77
N TRP A 52 4.25 -10.68 19.66
CA TRP A 52 5.02 -10.80 18.42
C TRP A 52 5.33 -12.25 18.02
N VAL A 53 5.62 -13.13 18.99
CA VAL A 53 5.80 -14.57 18.73
C VAL A 53 4.49 -15.16 18.20
N ALA A 54 3.38 -14.91 18.88
CA ALA A 54 2.06 -15.40 18.45
C ALA A 54 1.66 -14.87 17.06
N TYR A 55 1.88 -13.58 16.80
CA TYR A 55 1.68 -12.97 15.49
C TYR A 55 2.52 -13.64 14.41
N THR A 56 3.79 -13.93 14.69
CA THR A 56 4.70 -14.54 13.72
C THR A 56 4.26 -15.95 13.36
N GLU A 57 3.88 -16.76 14.36
CA GLU A 57 3.38 -18.11 14.14
C GLU A 57 2.08 -18.11 13.34
N ALA A 58 1.10 -17.29 13.74
CA ALA A 58 -0.18 -17.18 13.04
C ALA A 58 -0.02 -16.62 11.62
N SER A 59 0.84 -15.63 11.41
CA SER A 59 1.13 -15.07 10.08
C SER A 59 1.77 -16.11 9.18
N ARG A 60 2.70 -16.93 9.69
CA ARG A 60 3.30 -18.03 8.92
C ARG A 60 2.22 -19.01 8.45
N VAL A 61 1.34 -19.44 9.36
CA VAL A 61 0.22 -20.34 9.03
C VAL A 61 -0.73 -19.70 8.01
N ALA A 62 -1.07 -18.43 8.18
CA ALA A 62 -1.91 -17.70 7.23
C ALA A 62 -1.29 -17.66 5.83
N HIS A 63 0.01 -17.37 5.72
CA HIS A 63 0.73 -17.34 4.45
C HIS A 63 0.79 -18.69 3.73
N GLU A 64 0.86 -19.80 4.46
CA GLU A 64 0.81 -21.16 3.90
C GLU A 64 -0.54 -21.48 3.23
N HIS A 65 -1.60 -20.76 3.62
CA HIS A 65 -2.96 -20.92 3.11
C HIS A 65 -3.42 -19.72 2.27
N THR A 66 -2.47 -19.04 1.61
CA THR A 66 -2.79 -17.92 0.72
C THR A 66 -3.04 -18.38 -0.71
N GLU A 67 -3.97 -17.70 -1.36
CA GLU A 67 -4.20 -17.77 -2.79
C GLU A 67 -3.89 -16.43 -3.45
N ARG A 68 -3.61 -16.47 -4.76
CA ARG A 68 -3.48 -15.26 -5.58
C ARG A 68 -4.70 -15.16 -6.49
N SER A 69 -5.55 -14.17 -6.22
CA SER A 69 -6.70 -13.87 -7.07
C SER A 69 -6.35 -12.76 -8.05
N ARG A 70 -6.61 -12.97 -9.34
CA ARG A 70 -6.35 -11.94 -10.36
C ARG A 70 -7.29 -10.75 -10.16
N ILE A 71 -6.76 -9.55 -10.28
CA ILE A 71 -7.59 -8.35 -10.30
C ILE A 71 -8.19 -8.21 -11.71
N ASP A 72 -9.51 -8.29 -11.80
CA ASP A 72 -10.25 -8.12 -13.06
C ASP A 72 -10.52 -6.64 -13.33
N HIS A 73 -9.47 -5.92 -13.72
CA HIS A 73 -9.54 -4.51 -14.08
C HIS A 73 -8.54 -4.19 -15.20
N PRO A 74 -8.86 -3.32 -16.18
CA PRO A 74 -7.94 -2.96 -17.26
C PRO A 74 -6.59 -2.37 -16.80
N LEU A 75 -6.57 -1.72 -15.64
CA LEU A 75 -5.36 -1.13 -15.06
C LEU A 75 -4.56 -2.11 -14.19
N ALA A 76 -5.02 -3.35 -13.99
CA ALA A 76 -4.30 -4.35 -13.20
C ALA A 76 -2.94 -4.68 -13.86
N GLY A 77 -1.86 -4.56 -13.09
CA GLY A 77 -0.48 -4.70 -13.60
C GLY A 77 0.08 -3.46 -14.31
N ALA A 78 -0.68 -2.36 -14.41
CA ALA A 78 -0.20 -1.13 -15.02
C ALA A 78 0.89 -0.47 -14.16
N SER A 79 1.69 0.39 -14.81
CA SER A 79 2.67 1.23 -14.13
C SER A 79 2.56 2.66 -14.62
N PHE A 80 2.65 3.61 -13.70
CA PHE A 80 2.57 5.04 -13.98
C PHE A 80 3.83 5.74 -13.48
N ARG A 81 4.19 6.82 -14.17
CA ARG A 81 5.23 7.74 -13.74
C ARG A 81 4.66 9.14 -13.68
N GLU A 82 4.70 9.74 -12.51
CA GLU A 82 4.19 11.09 -12.26
C GLU A 82 5.33 12.03 -11.89
N PRO A 83 5.39 13.25 -12.45
CA PRO A 83 6.52 14.14 -12.28
C PRO A 83 6.53 14.85 -10.92
N THR A 84 5.38 14.98 -10.26
CA THR A 84 5.21 15.75 -9.03
C THR A 84 4.40 14.99 -7.99
N THR A 85 4.54 15.40 -6.73
CA THR A 85 3.83 14.83 -5.58
C THR A 85 2.32 15.00 -5.73
N THR A 86 1.84 16.18 -6.16
CA THR A 86 0.42 16.42 -6.47
C THR A 86 -0.11 15.49 -7.56
N ALA A 87 0.66 15.23 -8.61
CA ALA A 87 0.25 14.33 -9.69
C ALA A 87 0.20 12.87 -9.22
N CYS A 88 1.13 12.46 -8.37
CA CYS A 88 1.13 11.15 -7.71
C CYS A 88 -0.11 10.97 -6.82
N LEU A 89 -0.41 11.95 -5.96
CA LEU A 89 -1.59 11.93 -5.08
C LEU A 89 -2.88 11.79 -5.90
N ARG A 90 -3.05 12.60 -6.94
CA ARG A 90 -4.21 12.53 -7.84
C ARG A 90 -4.34 11.16 -8.50
N ARG A 91 -3.24 10.58 -9.00
CA ARG A 91 -3.25 9.23 -9.59
C ARG A 91 -3.74 8.17 -8.60
N LEU A 92 -3.31 8.25 -7.34
CA LEU A 92 -3.76 7.31 -6.30
C LEU A 92 -5.26 7.48 -5.98
N GLN A 93 -5.77 8.71 -5.99
CA GLN A 93 -7.19 8.98 -5.81
C GLN A 93 -8.02 8.41 -6.98
N GLU A 94 -7.53 8.58 -8.21
CA GLU A 94 -8.13 7.97 -9.41
C GLU A 94 -8.16 6.44 -9.29
N LEU A 95 -7.05 5.79 -8.92
CA LEU A 95 -7.02 4.33 -8.71
C LEU A 95 -7.96 3.85 -7.60
N SER A 96 -8.04 4.59 -6.49
CA SER A 96 -8.98 4.28 -5.41
C SER A 96 -10.44 4.38 -5.87
N ALA A 97 -10.76 5.40 -6.68
CA ALA A 97 -12.09 5.56 -7.27
C ALA A 97 -12.46 4.43 -8.25
N GLU A 98 -11.47 3.82 -8.90
CA GLU A 98 -11.62 2.61 -9.75
C GLU A 98 -11.71 1.30 -8.93
N GLY A 99 -11.64 1.37 -7.59
CA GLY A 99 -11.81 0.22 -6.70
C GLY A 99 -10.51 -0.53 -6.34
N PHE A 100 -9.34 0.06 -6.62
CA PHE A 100 -8.07 -0.45 -6.09
C PHE A 100 -7.90 -0.03 -4.62
N HIS A 101 -7.41 -0.95 -3.79
CA HIS A 101 -7.12 -0.65 -2.40
C HIS A 101 -5.80 0.12 -2.30
N VAL A 102 -5.89 1.40 -1.96
CA VAL A 102 -4.74 2.26 -1.62
C VAL A 102 -4.79 2.53 -0.10
N PRO A 103 -3.74 2.20 0.67
CA PRO A 103 -3.73 2.46 2.10
C PRO A 103 -3.91 3.94 2.44
N GLU A 104 -4.69 4.25 3.47
CA GLU A 104 -5.02 5.63 3.87
C GLU A 104 -3.77 6.48 4.16
N PHE A 105 -2.81 5.91 4.91
CA PHE A 105 -1.55 6.58 5.23
C PHE A 105 -0.75 7.02 3.99
N ALA A 106 -0.96 6.38 2.82
CA ALA A 106 -0.30 6.77 1.58
C ALA A 106 -0.87 8.09 1.04
N PHE A 107 -2.17 8.34 1.24
CA PHE A 107 -2.79 9.63 0.93
C PHE A 107 -2.29 10.70 1.89
N ASP A 108 -2.28 10.42 3.19
CA ASP A 108 -1.84 11.36 4.22
C ASP A 108 -0.39 11.80 3.98
N SER A 109 0.51 10.83 3.77
CA SER A 109 1.94 11.13 3.52
C SER A 109 2.14 12.04 2.30
N LEU A 110 1.43 11.77 1.19
CA LEU A 110 1.54 12.59 -0.02
C LEU A 110 0.85 13.96 0.13
N ALA A 111 -0.24 14.03 0.90
CA ALA A 111 -0.92 15.29 1.18
C ALA A 111 -0.05 16.21 2.03
N ASP A 112 0.63 15.66 3.04
CA ASP A 112 1.60 16.39 3.86
C ASP A 112 2.77 16.90 3.00
N GLU A 113 3.35 16.05 2.13
CA GLU A 113 4.41 16.48 1.20
C GLU A 113 3.95 17.58 0.25
N VAL A 114 2.71 17.51 -0.29
CA VAL A 114 2.15 18.59 -1.12
C VAL A 114 1.99 19.88 -0.32
N ALA A 115 1.54 19.79 0.93
CA ALA A 115 1.38 20.96 1.78
C ALA A 115 2.74 21.62 2.04
N GLU A 116 3.77 20.85 2.37
CA GLU A 116 5.15 21.32 2.59
C GLU A 116 5.73 21.97 1.32
N GLU A 117 5.58 21.34 0.15
CA GLU A 117 6.06 21.89 -1.14
C GLU A 117 5.38 23.22 -1.51
N THR A 118 4.17 23.47 -1.02
CA THR A 118 3.36 24.66 -1.34
C THR A 118 3.53 25.78 -0.31
N GLN A 119 4.18 25.52 0.83
CA GLN A 119 4.46 26.60 1.79
C GLN A 119 5.47 27.58 1.22
N PRO A 120 5.22 28.89 1.27
CA PRO A 120 6.23 29.88 0.94
C PRO A 120 7.37 29.73 1.95
N HIS A 121 8.56 29.37 1.48
CA HIS A 121 9.77 29.52 2.28
C HIS A 121 9.94 31.01 2.57
N GLU A 122 9.56 31.44 3.78
CA GLU A 122 9.95 32.76 4.30
C GLU A 122 11.48 32.76 4.43
N LEU A 123 12.13 33.45 3.48
CA LEU A 123 13.56 33.77 3.47
C LEU A 123 13.85 35.00 4.35
#